data_AF-A0A2S7Y4X7-F1
#
_entry.id   AF-A0A2S7Y4X7-F1
#
_cell.length_a   1.000
_cell.length_b   1.000
_cell.length_c   1.000
_cell.angle_alpha   90.00
_cell.angle_beta   90.00
_cell.angle_gamma   90.00
#
_symmetry.space_group_name_H-M   'P 1'
#
loop_
_entity.id
_entity.type
_entity.pdbx_description
1 polymer ?
#
loop_
_entity_poly.entity_id
_entity_poly.type
_entity_poly.pdbx_seq_one_letter_code
_entity_poly.pdbx_strand_id
1 'polypeptide(L)'
;MKTTVAVALLSAAAGALAAPKTNSNVPVGGPLYTKVGSFAGQRVDSPWGGGVQEGRGWTFVTGTTRIPSITGQDSYAGTAAWVGIDGYSCQSAILQTGVQAHGDGTVRAWYEWWPEPPVYYDDQFPVKDGDVIRMSVNATSPTSGTSTLENLTTGRRITTPYRDMREPLCQADAEWILEYGGDSQTFADFGEWDFYDTYATSRQGSSVGAAGSTITNVAIDGQTLTDCRADGQGVQCAYSG
;
A
#
# COMPACT_ATOMS: atom_id res chain seq x y z
N MET A 1 10.19 14.85 -72.13
CA MET A 1 9.63 14.99 -70.78
C MET A 1 8.99 13.67 -70.39
N LYS A 2 9.63 12.90 -69.50
CA LYS A 2 9.12 11.60 -69.01
C LYS A 2 8.70 11.84 -67.56
N THR A 3 7.41 11.79 -67.27
CA THR A 3 6.83 11.90 -65.94
C THR A 3 6.88 10.54 -65.26
N THR A 4 7.71 10.42 -64.23
CA THR A 4 7.78 9.25 -63.35
C THR A 4 6.79 9.43 -62.21
N VAL A 5 5.80 8.53 -62.12
CA VAL A 5 4.87 8.45 -60.99
C VAL A 5 5.55 7.66 -59.87
N ALA A 6 5.81 8.31 -58.73
CA ALA A 6 6.29 7.65 -57.52
C ALA A 6 5.09 7.21 -56.69
N VAL A 7 4.93 5.89 -56.50
CA VAL A 7 3.97 5.29 -55.58
C VAL A 7 4.58 5.33 -54.18
N ALA A 8 4.02 6.15 -53.29
CA ALA A 8 4.40 6.18 -51.89
C ALA A 8 3.70 5.02 -51.16
N LEU A 9 4.49 4.04 -50.69
CA LEU A 9 4.04 3.00 -49.78
C LEU A 9 3.90 3.60 -48.37
N LEU A 10 2.68 3.78 -47.89
CA LEU A 10 2.43 4.09 -46.47
C LEU A 10 2.74 2.84 -45.64
N SER A 11 3.83 2.90 -44.88
CA SER A 11 4.13 1.91 -43.84
C SER A 11 3.19 2.15 -42.66
N ALA A 12 2.27 1.23 -42.40
CA ALA A 12 1.49 1.21 -41.16
C ALA A 12 2.43 0.80 -40.01
N ALA A 13 2.84 1.78 -39.20
CA ALA A 13 3.53 1.50 -37.94
C ALA A 13 2.50 0.94 -36.95
N ALA A 14 2.42 -0.38 -36.83
CA ALA A 14 1.75 -1.03 -35.73
C ALA A 14 2.54 -0.69 -34.45
N GLY A 15 2.02 0.25 -33.66
CA GLY A 15 2.52 0.50 -32.32
C GLY A 15 2.28 -0.77 -31.49
N ALA A 16 3.36 -1.50 -31.21
CA ALA A 16 3.32 -2.57 -30.22
C ALA A 16 3.01 -1.92 -28.87
N LEU A 17 1.76 -2.03 -28.42
CA LEU A 17 1.41 -1.81 -27.02
C LEU A 17 2.25 -2.81 -26.23
N ALA A 18 3.24 -2.31 -25.49
CA ALA A 18 4.01 -3.12 -24.57
C ALA A 18 3.02 -3.74 -23.57
N ALA A 19 2.95 -5.06 -23.54
CA ALA A 19 2.25 -5.76 -22.47
C ALA A 19 2.86 -5.32 -21.13
N PRO A 20 2.06 -5.06 -20.08
CA PRO A 20 2.59 -4.75 -18.76
C PRO A 20 3.53 -5.88 -18.34
N LYS A 21 4.76 -5.52 -17.94
CA LYS A 21 5.69 -6.47 -17.36
C LYS A 21 5.05 -7.03 -16.10
N THR A 22 4.85 -8.33 -16.05
CA THR A 22 4.45 -9.02 -14.82
C THR A 22 5.61 -8.93 -13.84
N ASN A 23 5.56 -7.98 -12.90
CA ASN A 23 6.52 -7.92 -11.80
C ASN A 23 6.39 -9.23 -11.00
N SER A 24 7.47 -10.00 -10.95
CA SER A 24 7.50 -11.32 -10.28
C SER A 24 7.63 -11.20 -8.75
N ASN A 25 7.74 -9.98 -8.25
CA ASN A 25 7.77 -9.67 -6.83
C ASN A 25 6.33 -9.53 -6.35
N VAL A 26 5.73 -10.65 -5.93
CA VAL A 26 4.55 -10.60 -5.07
C VAL A 26 5.02 -10.00 -3.75
N PRO A 27 4.49 -8.84 -3.33
CA PRO A 27 4.86 -8.21 -2.08
C PRO A 27 4.64 -9.18 -0.92
N VAL A 28 5.44 -9.04 0.13
CA VAL A 28 5.26 -9.76 1.38
C VAL A 28 4.97 -8.74 2.47
N GLY A 29 4.07 -9.09 3.37
CA GLY A 29 3.80 -8.39 4.63
C GLY A 29 2.79 -7.26 4.58
N GLY A 30 2.59 -6.67 5.74
CA GLY A 30 1.26 -6.31 6.24
C GLY A 30 0.88 -7.32 7.33
N PRO A 31 -0.37 -7.38 7.81
CA PRO A 31 -0.78 -8.38 8.80
C PRO A 31 -0.70 -9.86 8.31
N LEU A 32 -0.08 -10.12 7.16
CA LEU A 32 0.22 -11.42 6.59
C LEU A 32 1.64 -11.87 6.97
N TYR A 33 1.75 -12.97 7.74
CA TYR A 33 3.01 -13.47 8.30
C TYR A 33 3.98 -14.10 7.28
N THR A 34 3.52 -14.50 6.08
CA THR A 34 4.37 -15.08 5.03
C THR A 34 3.92 -14.65 3.63
N LYS A 35 4.77 -14.90 2.62
CA LYS A 35 4.41 -14.78 1.20
C LYS A 35 3.19 -15.64 0.92
N VAL A 36 2.03 -15.01 0.75
CA VAL A 36 0.77 -15.74 0.59
C VAL A 36 0.62 -16.22 -0.84
N GLY A 37 0.59 -17.54 -1.02
CA GLY A 37 -0.07 -18.19 -2.15
C GLY A 37 -1.52 -18.58 -1.82
N SER A 38 -1.88 -18.62 -0.53
CA SER A 38 -3.25 -18.78 -0.07
C SER A 38 -3.47 -18.08 1.27
N PHE A 39 -4.62 -17.42 1.44
CA PHE A 39 -5.07 -16.77 2.67
C PHE A 39 -6.58 -16.95 2.80
N ALA A 40 -7.07 -17.25 4.02
CA ALA A 40 -8.48 -17.56 4.29
C ALA A 40 -9.13 -18.58 3.33
N GLY A 41 -8.34 -19.51 2.78
CA GLY A 41 -8.81 -20.52 1.81
C GLY A 41 -8.92 -20.03 0.36
N GLN A 42 -8.59 -18.76 0.09
CA GLN A 42 -8.52 -18.18 -1.26
C GLN A 42 -7.10 -18.22 -1.78
N ARG A 43 -6.90 -18.25 -3.11
CA ARG A 43 -5.57 -18.05 -3.71
C ARG A 43 -5.32 -16.56 -3.79
N VAL A 44 -4.28 -16.07 -3.12
CA VAL A 44 -3.88 -14.66 -3.21
C VAL A 44 -2.73 -14.56 -4.20
N ASP A 45 -3.01 -13.94 -5.35
CA ASP A 45 -2.00 -13.71 -6.38
C ASP A 45 -1.21 -12.42 -6.10
N SER A 46 -1.87 -11.41 -5.51
CA SER A 46 -1.27 -10.17 -5.00
C SER A 46 -2.11 -9.62 -3.83
N PRO A 47 -1.56 -9.47 -2.61
CA PRO A 47 -2.33 -8.95 -1.48
C PRO A 47 -2.46 -7.43 -1.47
N TRP A 48 -1.63 -6.70 -2.23
CA TRP A 48 -1.50 -5.25 -2.15
C TRP A 48 -2.07 -4.53 -3.38
N GLY A 49 -2.85 -3.48 -3.13
CA GLY A 49 -3.22 -2.45 -4.08
C GLY A 49 -2.68 -1.09 -3.64
N GLY A 50 -1.98 -0.35 -4.50
CA GLY A 50 -1.45 0.95 -4.14
C GLY A 50 -0.19 1.34 -4.92
N GLY A 51 0.63 2.20 -4.33
CA GLY A 51 1.84 2.73 -4.95
C GLY A 51 3.09 2.50 -4.12
N VAL A 52 4.16 2.04 -4.77
CA VAL A 52 5.48 1.80 -4.19
C VAL A 52 6.53 2.67 -4.88
N GLN A 53 7.29 3.44 -4.10
CA GLN A 53 8.51 4.11 -4.57
C GLN A 53 9.72 3.22 -4.29
N GLU A 54 10.23 2.57 -5.34
CA GLU A 54 11.45 1.78 -5.27
C GLU A 54 12.69 2.71 -5.26
N GLY A 55 13.68 2.39 -4.43
CA GLY A 55 14.83 3.24 -4.22
C GLY A 55 15.82 2.65 -3.22
N ARG A 56 16.55 3.53 -2.54
CA ARG A 56 17.50 3.16 -1.48
C ARG A 56 17.59 4.23 -0.41
N GLY A 57 17.75 3.78 0.83
CA GLY A 57 17.91 4.64 1.98
C GLY A 57 16.65 5.42 2.35
N TRP A 58 15.45 4.90 2.05
CA TRP A 58 14.21 5.48 2.55
C TRP A 58 14.20 5.50 4.08
N THR A 59 13.85 6.65 4.65
CA THR A 59 13.92 6.88 6.10
C THR A 59 12.59 7.34 6.66
N PHE A 60 11.76 7.99 5.87
CA PHE A 60 10.47 8.48 6.31
C PHE A 60 9.45 8.30 5.20
N VAL A 61 8.25 7.88 5.58
CA VAL A 61 7.08 7.78 4.69
C VAL A 61 5.88 8.29 5.47
N THR A 62 5.05 9.11 4.84
CA THR A 62 3.78 9.56 5.40
C THR A 62 2.72 9.67 4.31
N GLY A 63 1.47 9.48 4.72
CA GLY A 63 0.29 9.73 3.91
C GLY A 63 -0.90 9.97 4.81
N THR A 64 -1.90 10.65 4.27
CA THR A 64 -3.17 10.90 4.95
C THR A 64 -4.28 10.20 4.17
N THR A 65 -5.22 9.60 4.88
CA THR A 65 -6.38 8.97 4.27
C THR A 65 -7.65 9.32 5.04
N ARG A 66 -8.80 9.27 4.37
CA ARG A 66 -10.10 9.31 5.03
C ARG A 66 -10.70 7.91 4.97
N ILE A 67 -11.03 7.35 6.12
CA ILE A 67 -11.56 5.98 6.20
C ILE A 67 -12.95 5.94 5.53
N PRO A 68 -13.17 5.09 4.52
CA PRO A 68 -14.48 4.95 3.90
C PRO A 68 -15.47 4.25 4.85
N SER A 69 -16.76 4.39 4.57
CA SER A 69 -17.79 3.63 5.27
C SER A 69 -17.95 2.26 4.61
N ILE A 70 -17.36 1.23 5.21
CA ILE A 70 -17.51 -0.15 4.77
C ILE A 70 -18.60 -0.80 5.63
N THR A 71 -19.85 -0.80 5.17
CA THR A 71 -21.00 -1.31 5.94
C THR A 71 -21.92 -2.13 5.07
N GLY A 72 -22.66 -3.06 5.67
CA GLY A 72 -23.63 -3.89 4.95
C GLY A 72 -23.01 -5.06 4.20
N GLN A 73 -21.77 -5.42 4.54
CA GLN A 73 -21.05 -6.59 4.05
C GLN A 73 -20.87 -7.62 5.17
N ASP A 74 -20.18 -8.73 4.89
CA ASP A 74 -19.81 -9.70 5.92
C ASP A 74 -18.86 -9.05 6.94
N SER A 75 -19.01 -9.37 8.23
CA SER A 75 -18.17 -8.79 9.29
C SER A 75 -16.69 -9.16 9.18
N TYR A 76 -16.37 -10.25 8.47
CA TYR A 76 -15.00 -10.66 8.20
C TYR A 76 -14.50 -10.19 6.83
N ALA A 77 -15.32 -9.49 6.03
CA ALA A 77 -14.81 -8.77 4.87
C ALA A 77 -13.97 -7.59 5.37
N GLY A 78 -12.72 -7.47 4.95
CA GLY A 78 -11.85 -6.39 5.43
C GLY A 78 -10.79 -5.94 4.42
N THR A 79 -10.31 -4.72 4.66
CA THR A 79 -9.20 -4.09 3.93
C THR A 79 -8.38 -3.23 4.90
N ALA A 80 -7.06 -3.41 4.88
CA ALA A 80 -6.13 -2.55 5.60
C ALA A 80 -5.70 -1.37 4.71
N ALA A 81 -5.53 -0.18 5.27
CA ALA A 81 -4.87 0.95 4.64
C ALA A 81 -3.68 1.39 5.49
N TRP A 82 -2.48 1.44 4.91
CA TRP A 82 -1.26 1.69 5.67
C TRP A 82 -0.16 2.37 4.83
N VAL A 83 0.84 2.90 5.54
CA VAL A 83 2.09 3.39 4.94
C VAL A 83 3.27 2.64 5.53
N GLY A 84 4.32 2.43 4.73
CA GLY A 84 5.43 1.60 5.15
C GLY A 84 6.75 1.89 4.45
N ILE A 85 7.78 1.23 4.98
CA ILE A 85 9.10 1.09 4.36
C ILE A 85 9.37 -0.42 4.24
N ASP A 86 9.82 -0.83 3.05
CA ASP A 86 10.13 -2.22 2.64
C ASP A 86 8.91 -3.16 2.50
N GLY A 87 9.14 -4.40 2.09
CA GLY A 87 8.11 -5.43 1.85
C GLY A 87 7.83 -5.70 0.37
N TYR A 88 8.21 -4.77 -0.51
CA TYR A 88 8.07 -4.93 -1.95
C TYR A 88 9.27 -5.64 -2.58
N SER A 89 10.38 -4.92 -2.77
CA SER A 89 11.64 -5.46 -3.30
C SER A 89 12.52 -6.01 -2.17
N CYS A 90 12.43 -5.43 -0.97
CA CYS A 90 13.02 -5.95 0.25
C CYS A 90 12.05 -6.85 1.00
N GLN A 91 12.38 -8.13 1.14
CA GLN A 91 11.48 -9.13 1.76
C GLN A 91 11.93 -9.56 3.16
N SER A 92 12.84 -8.83 3.80
CA SER A 92 13.38 -9.19 5.13
C SER A 92 12.54 -8.63 6.29
N ALA A 93 12.06 -7.39 6.17
CA ALA A 93 11.32 -6.71 7.21
C ALA A 93 10.43 -5.62 6.59
N ILE A 94 9.46 -5.14 7.37
CA ILE A 94 8.62 -3.97 7.01
C ILE A 94 8.37 -3.17 8.26
N LEU A 95 8.57 -1.85 8.19
CA LEU A 95 8.11 -0.93 9.23
C LEU A 95 6.86 -0.25 8.72
N GLN A 96 5.72 -0.46 9.40
CA GLN A 96 4.42 -0.01 8.90
C GLN A 96 3.41 0.29 10.00
N THR A 97 2.42 1.11 9.65
CA THR A 97 1.28 1.43 10.52
C THR A 97 0.09 1.88 9.69
N GLY A 98 -1.10 1.61 10.19
CA GLY A 98 -2.31 1.98 9.49
C GLY A 98 -3.58 1.66 10.24
N VAL A 99 -4.64 1.48 9.46
CA VAL A 99 -5.97 1.10 9.93
C VAL A 99 -6.46 -0.12 9.17
N GLN A 100 -7.31 -0.92 9.80
CA GLN A 100 -8.03 -2.03 9.22
C GLN A 100 -9.51 -1.71 9.36
N ALA A 101 -10.25 -1.73 8.25
CA ALA A 101 -11.70 -1.55 8.25
C ALA A 101 -12.40 -2.84 7.81
N HIS A 102 -13.60 -3.08 8.34
CA HIS A 102 -14.37 -4.30 8.12
C HIS A 102 -15.79 -4.00 7.64
N GLY A 103 -16.43 -5.02 7.05
CA GLY A 103 -17.75 -4.94 6.40
C GLY A 103 -18.93 -4.62 7.32
N ASP A 104 -18.73 -4.70 8.63
CA ASP A 104 -19.70 -4.29 9.65
C ASP A 104 -19.49 -2.85 10.15
N GLY A 105 -18.54 -2.12 9.58
CA GLY A 105 -18.19 -0.75 9.94
C GLY A 105 -17.17 -0.64 11.08
N THR A 106 -16.70 -1.76 11.64
CA THR A 106 -15.63 -1.71 12.63
C THR A 106 -14.31 -1.30 11.99
N VAL A 107 -13.53 -0.51 12.74
CA VAL A 107 -12.22 -0.03 12.31
C VAL A 107 -11.23 -0.12 13.47
N ARG A 108 -10.01 -0.59 13.18
CA ARG A 108 -8.95 -0.75 14.18
C ARG A 108 -7.65 -0.15 13.67
N ALA A 109 -6.98 0.63 14.51
CA ALA A 109 -5.65 1.17 14.24
C ALA A 109 -4.56 0.20 14.72
N TRP A 110 -3.47 0.10 13.98
CA TRP A 110 -2.40 -0.88 14.27
C TRP A 110 -1.00 -0.39 13.88
N TYR A 111 0.00 -1.08 14.40
CA TYR A 111 1.41 -0.88 14.06
C TYR A 111 2.13 -2.23 13.96
N GLU A 112 3.21 -2.28 13.18
CA GLU A 112 3.93 -3.52 12.97
C GLU A 112 5.40 -3.27 12.59
N TRP A 113 6.26 -4.20 13.00
CA TRP A 113 7.55 -4.42 12.37
C TRP A 113 7.59 -5.86 11.89
N TRP A 114 7.17 -6.10 10.65
CA TRP A 114 7.10 -7.44 10.09
C TRP A 114 8.52 -8.05 10.08
N PRO A 115 8.70 -9.35 10.42
CA PRO A 115 7.69 -10.42 10.54
C PRO A 115 7.05 -10.57 11.92
N GLU A 116 7.28 -9.67 12.88
CA GLU A 116 6.52 -9.72 14.13
C GLU A 116 5.04 -9.45 13.85
N PRO A 117 4.10 -10.12 14.54
CA PRO A 117 2.67 -9.91 14.31
C PRO A 117 2.24 -8.45 14.52
N PRO A 118 1.21 -7.97 13.80
CA PRO A 118 0.67 -6.64 14.00
C PRO A 118 0.05 -6.51 15.40
N VAL A 119 0.18 -5.32 15.97
CA VAL A 119 -0.42 -4.99 17.26
C VAL A 119 -1.47 -3.91 17.07
N TYR A 120 -2.69 -4.18 17.54
CA TYR A 120 -3.81 -3.24 17.48
C TYR A 120 -3.85 -2.37 18.74
N TYR A 121 -4.10 -1.08 18.56
CA TYR A 121 -4.18 -0.12 19.67
C TYR A 121 -5.50 -0.22 20.45
N ASP A 122 -6.56 -0.69 19.81
CA ASP A 122 -7.92 -0.74 20.35
C ASP A 122 -8.30 0.59 21.04
N ASP A 123 -8.71 0.54 22.31
CA ASP A 123 -9.16 1.73 23.07
C ASP A 123 -8.08 2.81 23.27
N GLN A 124 -6.79 2.47 23.09
CA GLN A 124 -5.70 3.45 23.21
C GLN A 124 -5.72 4.48 22.08
N PHE A 125 -6.21 4.07 20.91
CA PHE A 125 -6.34 4.94 19.74
C PHE A 125 -7.63 4.60 18.96
N PRO A 126 -8.78 5.10 19.43
CA PRO A 126 -10.05 4.84 18.77
C PRO A 126 -10.09 5.52 17.40
N VAL A 127 -10.57 4.77 16.43
CA VAL A 127 -10.77 5.19 15.03
C VAL A 127 -12.12 4.64 14.56
N LYS A 128 -12.72 5.31 13.58
CA LYS A 128 -13.98 4.90 12.98
C LYS A 128 -14.08 5.38 11.53
N ASP A 129 -15.12 4.93 10.85
CA ASP A 129 -15.48 5.40 9.52
C ASP A 129 -15.55 6.94 9.45
N GLY A 130 -15.07 7.48 8.33
CA GLY A 130 -15.05 8.92 8.06
C GLY A 130 -13.98 9.72 8.80
N ASP A 131 -13.24 9.13 9.74
CA ASP A 131 -12.08 9.78 10.35
C ASP A 131 -10.97 10.02 9.32
N VAL A 132 -10.24 11.12 9.50
CA VAL A 132 -9.07 11.47 8.70
C VAL A 132 -7.82 11.08 9.47
N ILE A 133 -7.07 10.11 8.96
CA ILE A 133 -5.90 9.56 9.63
C ILE A 133 -4.65 9.93 8.83
N ARG A 134 -3.71 10.59 9.49
CA ARG A 134 -2.34 10.72 9.00
C ARG A 134 -1.48 9.63 9.63
N MET A 135 -0.77 8.93 8.77
CA MET A 135 0.08 7.79 9.10
C MET A 135 1.51 8.15 8.74
N SER A 136 2.47 7.76 9.58
CA SER A 136 3.87 7.93 9.24
C SER A 136 4.76 6.88 9.88
N VAL A 137 5.85 6.57 9.20
CA VAL A 137 6.94 5.74 9.69
C VAL A 137 8.26 6.47 9.52
N ASN A 138 9.18 6.28 10.48
CA ASN A 138 10.50 6.89 10.49
C ASN A 138 11.55 5.85 10.90
N ALA A 139 12.32 5.34 9.94
CA ALA A 139 13.45 4.44 10.17
C ALA A 139 14.72 5.25 10.49
N THR A 140 15.17 5.17 11.74
CA THR A 140 16.42 5.81 12.21
C THR A 140 17.66 4.96 11.95
N SER A 141 17.46 3.64 11.81
CA SER A 141 18.46 2.66 11.38
C SER A 141 17.72 1.49 10.70
N PRO A 142 18.45 0.53 10.10
CA PRO A 142 17.84 -0.71 9.61
C PRO A 142 17.05 -1.49 10.66
N THR A 143 17.26 -1.27 11.96
CA THR A 143 16.64 -2.07 13.05
C THR A 143 15.95 -1.20 14.11
N SER A 144 15.74 0.08 13.85
CA SER A 144 15.15 1.01 14.83
C SER A 144 14.44 2.17 14.15
N GLY A 145 13.34 2.61 14.74
CA GLY A 145 12.52 3.66 14.19
C GLY A 145 11.29 3.95 15.02
N THR A 146 10.31 4.60 14.40
CA THR A 146 9.01 4.87 14.99
C THR A 146 7.91 4.74 13.95
N SER A 147 6.72 4.32 14.38
CA SER A 147 5.47 4.54 13.65
C SER A 147 4.63 5.56 14.40
N THR A 148 3.80 6.32 13.69
CA THR A 148 2.90 7.33 14.27
C THR A 148 1.59 7.37 13.52
N LEU A 149 0.49 7.36 14.28
CA LEU A 149 -0.86 7.63 13.79
C LEU A 149 -1.37 8.92 14.43
N GLU A 150 -1.97 9.77 13.60
CA GLU A 150 -2.63 11.01 13.99
C GLU A 150 -4.06 10.99 13.43
N ASN A 151 -5.05 10.98 14.32
CA ASN A 151 -6.46 11.10 13.93
C ASN A 151 -6.77 12.59 13.90
N LEU A 152 -6.70 13.16 12.71
CA LEU A 152 -6.87 14.60 12.48
C LEU A 152 -8.31 15.07 12.76
N THR A 153 -9.29 14.16 12.70
CA THR A 153 -10.68 14.45 13.07
C THR A 153 -10.83 14.67 14.58
N THR A 154 -10.13 13.87 15.40
CA THR A 154 -10.26 13.92 16.87
C THR A 154 -9.11 14.65 17.57
N GLY A 155 -8.04 14.96 16.85
CA GLY A 155 -6.80 15.54 17.38
C GLY A 155 -5.94 14.56 18.18
N ARG A 156 -6.26 13.26 18.18
CA ARG A 156 -5.48 12.24 18.88
C ARG A 156 -4.23 11.88 18.11
N ARG A 157 -3.17 11.52 18.83
CA ARG A 157 -1.90 11.04 18.26
C ARG A 157 -1.33 9.92 19.13
N ILE A 158 -0.75 8.92 18.49
CA ILE A 158 0.03 7.87 19.15
C ILE A 158 1.30 7.58 18.34
N THR A 159 2.40 7.32 19.04
CA THR A 159 3.72 7.03 18.44
C THR A 159 4.30 5.80 19.12
N THR A 160 4.71 4.81 18.33
CA THR A 160 5.31 3.58 18.83
C THR A 160 6.79 3.50 18.44
N PRO A 161 7.71 3.37 19.41
CA PRO A 161 9.12 3.21 19.14
C PRO A 161 9.52 1.74 18.90
N TYR A 162 10.48 1.54 18.00
CA TYR A 162 11.12 0.25 17.73
C TYR A 162 12.61 0.34 17.98
N ARG A 163 13.17 -0.66 18.66
CA ARG A 163 14.58 -0.73 19.04
C ARG A 163 15.07 -2.16 18.89
N ASP A 164 16.27 -2.31 18.35
CA ASP A 164 16.97 -3.59 18.25
C ASP A 164 16.12 -4.70 17.59
N MET A 165 15.35 -4.32 16.55
CA MET A 165 14.52 -5.26 15.81
C MET A 165 15.38 -6.31 15.13
N ARG A 166 14.93 -7.57 15.21
CA ARG A 166 15.71 -8.74 14.77
C ARG A 166 15.97 -8.74 13.28
N GLU A 167 14.90 -8.57 12.49
CA GLU A 167 15.00 -8.58 11.04
C GLU A 167 15.16 -7.13 10.52
N PRO A 168 16.23 -6.83 9.77
CA PRO A 168 16.53 -5.45 9.36
C PRO A 168 15.75 -5.03 8.11
N LEU A 169 15.42 -3.75 8.05
CA LEU A 169 15.01 -3.03 6.85
C LEU A 169 16.18 -2.92 5.85
N CYS A 170 15.89 -3.07 4.57
CA CYS A 170 16.79 -2.69 3.48
C CYS A 170 16.71 -1.18 3.18
N GLN A 171 15.59 -0.54 3.54
CA GLN A 171 15.25 0.84 3.19
C GLN A 171 15.18 1.05 1.68
N ALA A 172 14.67 0.06 0.95
CA ALA A 172 14.58 0.00 -0.50
C ALA A 172 13.21 0.42 -1.03
N ASP A 173 12.15 0.28 -0.24
CA ASP A 173 10.79 0.61 -0.66
C ASP A 173 10.16 1.67 0.26
N ALA A 174 9.23 2.46 -0.29
CA ALA A 174 8.40 3.41 0.43
C ALA A 174 7.00 3.38 -0.17
N GLU A 175 5.97 3.04 0.61
CA GLU A 175 4.67 2.71 0.03
C GLU A 175 3.43 3.23 0.79
N TRP A 176 2.33 3.29 0.02
CA TRP A 176 0.97 3.60 0.45
C TRP A 176 0.02 2.54 -0.12
N ILE A 177 -0.50 1.68 0.74
CA ILE A 177 -1.08 0.39 0.34
C ILE A 177 -2.46 0.18 0.97
N LEU A 178 -3.40 -0.28 0.15
CA LEU A 178 -4.56 -1.05 0.54
C LEU A 178 -4.25 -2.54 0.46
N GLU A 179 -4.61 -3.32 1.46
CA GLU A 179 -4.21 -4.72 1.54
C GLU A 179 -5.36 -5.66 1.92
N TYR A 180 -5.36 -6.83 1.28
CA TYR A 180 -6.09 -8.00 1.75
C TYR A 180 -5.24 -8.83 2.72
N GLY A 181 -5.61 -8.80 4.00
CA GLY A 181 -4.94 -9.54 5.06
C GLY A 181 -5.58 -9.27 6.41
N GLY A 182 -4.84 -9.50 7.51
CA GLY A 182 -5.34 -9.13 8.82
C GLY A 182 -6.06 -10.28 9.49
N ASP A 183 -7.07 -9.89 10.24
CA ASP A 183 -8.13 -10.75 10.71
C ASP A 183 -9.28 -10.89 9.69
N SER A 184 -9.12 -10.37 8.47
CA SER A 184 -10.09 -10.52 7.38
C SER A 184 -10.17 -11.96 6.87
N GLN A 185 -11.36 -12.40 6.44
CA GLN A 185 -11.57 -13.68 5.76
C GLN A 185 -11.96 -13.52 4.29
N THR A 186 -12.42 -12.32 3.91
CA THR A 186 -12.68 -11.93 2.52
C THR A 186 -12.23 -10.48 2.32
N PHE A 187 -12.02 -10.07 1.08
CA PHE A 187 -11.66 -8.69 0.76
C PHE A 187 -12.91 -7.82 0.71
N ALA A 188 -12.90 -6.69 1.42
CA ALA A 188 -14.06 -5.79 1.47
C ALA A 188 -14.16 -4.92 0.20
N ASP A 189 -15.40 -4.64 -0.20
CA ASP A 189 -15.70 -3.54 -1.12
C ASP A 189 -15.65 -2.22 -0.34
N PHE A 190 -14.58 -1.46 -0.55
CA PHE A 190 -14.39 -0.15 0.08
C PHE A 190 -14.87 1.02 -0.78
N GLY A 191 -15.40 0.77 -1.98
CA GLY A 191 -15.72 1.79 -2.98
C GLY A 191 -14.46 2.50 -3.48
N GLU A 192 -14.09 3.61 -2.84
CA GLU A 192 -12.87 4.37 -3.11
C GLU A 192 -12.13 4.64 -1.80
N TRP A 193 -10.81 4.41 -1.78
CA TRP A 193 -9.99 4.65 -0.61
C TRP A 193 -8.60 5.16 -1.01
N ASP A 194 -8.43 6.47 -0.90
CA ASP A 194 -7.25 7.17 -1.40
C ASP A 194 -6.27 7.57 -0.29
N PHE A 195 -5.01 7.71 -0.66
CA PHE A 195 -3.96 8.36 0.12
C PHE A 195 -3.61 9.70 -0.53
N TYR A 196 -3.62 10.77 0.24
CA TYR A 196 -3.19 12.11 -0.15
C TYR A 196 -2.13 12.64 0.82
N ASP A 197 -1.57 13.81 0.54
CA ASP A 197 -0.40 14.34 1.24
C ASP A 197 0.75 13.31 1.32
N THR A 198 0.92 12.53 0.24
CA THR A 198 1.91 11.45 0.20
C THR A 198 3.31 12.01 0.09
N TYR A 199 4.19 11.58 0.98
CA TYR A 199 5.54 12.09 1.06
C TYR A 199 6.50 11.05 1.63
N ALA A 200 7.66 10.87 0.97
CA ALA A 200 8.73 9.99 1.41
C ALA A 200 10.09 10.69 1.28
N THR A 201 11.00 10.44 2.24
CA THR A 201 12.37 10.97 2.20
C THR A 201 13.42 9.90 2.34
N SER A 202 14.48 10.04 1.55
CA SER A 202 15.68 9.22 1.72
C SER A 202 16.73 9.93 2.59
N ARG A 203 17.66 9.15 3.13
CA ARG A 203 18.82 9.62 3.90
C ARG A 203 19.68 10.65 3.13
N GLN A 204 19.58 10.66 1.80
CA GLN A 204 20.30 11.60 0.92
C GLN A 204 19.59 12.95 0.80
N GLY A 205 18.43 13.13 1.44
CA GLY A 205 17.64 14.36 1.43
C GLY A 205 16.68 14.49 0.25
N SER A 206 16.65 13.51 -0.66
CA SER A 206 15.65 13.46 -1.74
C SER A 206 14.27 13.24 -1.13
N SER A 207 13.30 14.03 -1.59
CA SER A 207 11.90 13.91 -1.21
C SER A 207 11.05 13.64 -2.44
N VAL A 208 10.11 12.70 -2.34
CA VAL A 208 9.17 12.36 -3.42
C VAL A 208 7.76 12.21 -2.84
N GLY A 209 6.75 12.45 -3.66
CA GLY A 209 5.38 12.00 -3.38
C GLY A 209 5.11 10.65 -4.05
N ALA A 210 3.84 10.27 -4.17
CA ALA A 210 3.46 9.01 -4.84
C ALA A 210 3.55 9.03 -6.37
N ALA A 211 3.67 10.22 -7.00
CA ALA A 211 3.77 10.32 -8.45
C ALA A 211 4.95 9.48 -9.00
N GLY A 212 4.66 8.63 -9.99
CA GLY A 212 5.64 7.75 -10.60
C GLY A 212 5.93 6.45 -9.84
N SER A 213 5.19 6.17 -8.76
CA SER A 213 5.23 4.89 -8.08
C SER A 213 4.98 3.70 -9.01
N THR A 214 5.65 2.58 -8.74
CA THR A 214 5.25 1.27 -9.23
C THR A 214 3.89 0.93 -8.63
N ILE A 215 2.90 0.66 -9.48
CA ILE A 215 1.54 0.33 -9.04
C ILE A 215 1.39 -1.17 -8.82
N THR A 216 0.75 -1.52 -7.71
CA THR A 216 0.26 -2.87 -7.41
C THR A 216 -1.26 -2.85 -7.30
N ASN A 217 -1.90 -3.98 -7.56
CA ASN A 217 -3.34 -4.17 -7.36
C ASN A 217 -3.60 -5.48 -6.62
N VAL A 218 -4.63 -5.50 -5.77
CA VAL A 218 -5.06 -6.72 -5.10
C VAL A 218 -5.58 -7.67 -6.16
N ALA A 219 -5.10 -8.91 -6.14
CA ALA A 219 -5.53 -9.97 -7.04
C ALA A 219 -5.76 -11.26 -6.25
N ILE A 220 -6.98 -11.78 -6.31
CA ILE A 220 -7.43 -12.96 -5.58
C ILE A 220 -8.15 -13.88 -6.58
N ASP A 221 -7.81 -15.17 -6.54
CA ASP A 221 -8.37 -16.22 -7.39
C ASP A 221 -8.31 -15.90 -8.90
N GLY A 222 -7.31 -15.13 -9.33
CA GLY A 222 -7.11 -14.69 -10.71
C GLY A 222 -7.90 -13.45 -11.12
N GLN A 223 -8.67 -12.85 -10.20
CA GLN A 223 -9.40 -11.61 -10.40
C GLN A 223 -8.65 -10.44 -9.77
N THR A 224 -8.47 -9.36 -10.52
CA THR A 224 -7.98 -8.07 -9.98
C THR A 224 -9.14 -7.32 -9.32
N LEU A 225 -8.99 -6.96 -8.06
CA LEU A 225 -10.03 -6.40 -7.19
C LEU A 225 -9.81 -4.94 -6.81
N THR A 226 -8.68 -4.36 -7.22
CA THR A 226 -8.45 -2.91 -7.12
C THR A 226 -8.00 -2.32 -8.44
N ASP A 227 -8.37 -1.07 -8.68
CA ASP A 227 -7.83 -0.21 -9.73
C ASP A 227 -7.14 0.99 -9.08
N CYS A 228 -5.84 0.82 -8.81
CA CYS A 228 -5.00 1.83 -8.20
C CYS A 228 -4.20 2.62 -9.24
N ARG A 229 -3.94 3.89 -8.93
CA ARG A 229 -3.05 4.77 -9.70
C ARG A 229 -2.32 5.72 -8.74
N ALA A 230 -1.24 6.32 -9.21
CA ALA A 230 -0.51 7.32 -8.44
C ALA A 230 -0.10 8.52 -9.30
N ASP A 231 -0.33 9.71 -8.76
CA ASP A 231 -0.04 10.98 -9.40
C ASP A 231 0.38 12.04 -8.38
N GLY A 232 0.36 13.32 -8.78
CA GLY A 232 0.74 14.42 -7.89
C GLY A 232 -0.23 14.67 -6.72
N GLN A 233 -1.42 14.07 -6.73
CA GLN A 233 -2.40 14.16 -5.64
C GLN A 233 -2.22 13.04 -4.60
N GLY A 234 -1.57 11.95 -4.98
CA GLY A 234 -1.28 10.82 -4.09
C GLY A 234 -1.51 9.48 -4.77
N VAL A 235 -2.00 8.50 -4.01
CA VAL A 235 -2.42 7.18 -4.51
C VAL A 235 -3.94 7.14 -4.46
N GLN A 236 -4.58 6.86 -5.59
CA GLN A 236 -6.03 6.68 -5.64
C GLN A 236 -6.36 5.25 -5.99
N CYS A 237 -7.30 4.65 -5.28
CA CYS A 237 -7.67 3.25 -5.44
C CYS A 237 -9.19 3.09 -5.38
N ALA A 238 -9.75 2.45 -6.39
CA ALA A 238 -11.14 2.01 -6.40
C ALA A 238 -11.21 0.48 -6.26
N TYR A 239 -12.24 -0.02 -5.59
CA TYR A 239 -12.61 -1.43 -5.65
C TYR A 239 -13.13 -1.76 -7.05
N SER A 240 -12.71 -2.89 -7.63
CA SER A 240 -13.00 -3.27 -9.02
C SER A 240 -13.59 -4.67 -9.18
N GLY A 241 -14.06 -5.27 -8.07
CA GLY A 241 -14.52 -6.66 -8.00
C GLY A 241 -15.98 -6.90 -8.35
#